data_AF-A0A8J2J1X1-F1
#
_entry.id   AF-A0A8J2J1X1-F1
#
_cell.length_a   1.000
_cell.length_b   1.000
_cell.length_c   1.000
_cell.angle_alpha   90.00
_cell.angle_beta   90.00
_cell.angle_gamma   90.00
#
_symmetry.space_group_name_H-M   'P 1'
#
loop_
_entity.id
_entity.type
_entity.pdbx_description
1 polymer ?
#
loop_
_entity_poly.entity_id
_entity_poly.type
_entity_poly.pdbx_seq_one_letter_code
_entity_poly.pdbx_strand_id
1 'polypeptide(L)'
;MPQHSRTFQALPYDIHFEIAKHMAYNEILKLAATNRHFRRALNPRTILGAEEALQFVNQRDGHLRRLGHELFACSNCLRFLPKKKLIKTNNFYNIRQSARFCLDCMGTLKKARHLKSVTAADGKLRYYFCHNCGEYRTESEKCQGKEIYPGTLEAEAAEALALCAKPRRERQGIENLPVHILAKISSFLGFADVLHLAQVSRALNDIVIPNQWLPLHTRYQYVHEKWTKDVQNMEFDEISAFPCYICCRIYPKESFTEKHIIMAQETPETIWKMRCHQCVWRMGMSPMSVVRIEHRRREMCETCGCIKYARDTCGRCLELYIEGNIGWKTLHPREGEVEESLLLVEGLFVQEAEEDKKAKRHSLDSGVCLQEV
;
A
#
# COMPACT_ATOMS: atom_id res chain seq x y z
N MET A 1 28.44 32.48 37.97
CA MET A 1 27.87 32.81 36.65
C MET A 1 27.49 31.53 35.94
N PRO A 2 26.29 31.40 35.36
CA PRO A 2 25.90 30.17 34.68
C PRO A 2 26.72 30.03 33.39
N GLN A 3 27.38 28.89 33.22
CA GLN A 3 28.06 28.54 31.99
C GLN A 3 27.03 28.45 30.87
N HIS A 4 26.97 29.44 29.98
CA HIS A 4 26.24 29.31 28.73
C HIS A 4 26.86 28.16 27.95
N SER A 5 26.11 27.06 27.81
CA SER A 5 26.57 25.95 26.98
C SER A 5 26.72 26.49 25.55
N ARG A 6 27.95 26.46 25.04
CA ARG A 6 28.29 26.85 23.66
C ARG A 6 27.82 25.75 22.71
N THR A 7 26.53 25.48 22.71
CA THR A 7 25.92 24.47 21.85
C THR A 7 25.33 25.17 20.65
N PHE A 8 25.44 24.53 19.48
CA PHE A 8 24.83 25.03 18.24
C PHE A 8 23.33 25.33 18.40
N GLN A 9 22.65 24.61 19.30
CA GLN A 9 21.23 24.81 19.65
C GLN A 9 20.95 26.14 20.36
N ALA A 10 21.94 26.74 21.02
CA ALA A 10 21.79 27.99 21.77
C ALA A 10 21.98 29.24 20.89
N LEU A 11 22.28 29.08 19.59
CA LEU A 11 22.39 30.21 18.68
C LEU A 11 21.00 30.84 18.43
N PRO A 12 20.95 32.17 18.21
CA PRO A 12 19.75 32.87 17.77
C PRO A 12 19.16 32.32 16.46
N TYR A 13 17.84 32.49 16.28
CA TYR A 13 17.10 32.00 15.11
C TYR A 13 17.63 32.56 13.78
N ASP A 14 18.00 33.83 13.75
CA ASP A 14 18.59 34.53 12.61
C ASP A 14 19.90 33.86 12.16
N ILE A 15 20.75 33.42 13.09
CA ILE A 15 21.97 32.66 12.76
C ILE A 15 21.61 31.27 12.23
N HIS A 16 20.66 30.56 12.85
CA HIS A 16 20.18 29.28 12.30
C HIS A 16 19.59 29.43 10.91
N PHE A 17 18.85 30.51 10.66
CA PHE A 17 18.22 30.81 9.39
C PHE A 17 19.25 31.08 8.30
N GLU A 18 20.26 31.92 8.56
CA GLU A 18 21.34 32.18 7.61
C GLU A 18 22.15 30.92 7.31
N ILE A 19 22.49 30.11 8.32
CA ILE A 19 23.16 28.82 8.08
C ILE A 19 22.30 27.90 7.22
N ALA A 20 21.01 27.81 7.52
CA ALA A 20 20.09 26.92 6.82
C ALA A 20 19.87 27.31 5.35
N LYS A 21 19.98 28.59 4.97
CA LYS A 21 19.94 29.01 3.55
C LYS A 21 21.05 28.40 2.69
N HIS A 22 22.18 28.05 3.30
CA HIS A 22 23.31 27.43 2.61
C HIS A 22 23.26 25.90 2.63
N MET A 23 22.23 25.31 3.24
CA MET A 23 22.06 23.86 3.33
C MET A 23 21.08 23.35 2.28
N ALA A 24 21.35 22.17 1.72
CA ALA A 24 20.38 21.49 0.87
C ALA A 24 19.14 21.05 1.65
N TYR A 25 17.98 20.96 0.97
CA TYR A 25 16.69 20.65 1.60
C TYR A 25 16.71 19.38 2.46
N ASN A 26 17.42 18.34 2.02
CA ASN A 26 17.58 17.09 2.76
C ASN A 26 18.41 17.27 4.05
N GLU A 27 19.40 18.16 4.06
CA GLU A 27 20.23 18.44 5.23
C GLU A 27 19.46 19.26 6.28
N ILE A 28 18.64 20.22 5.86
CA ILE A 28 17.73 20.93 6.78
C ILE A 28 16.74 19.94 7.41
N LEU A 29 16.17 19.01 6.61
CA LEU A 29 15.29 17.98 7.13
C LEU A 29 15.98 17.08 8.18
N LYS A 30 17.22 16.66 7.92
CA LYS A 30 18.01 15.86 8.87
C LYS A 30 18.27 16.66 10.15
N LEU A 31 18.68 17.92 10.03
CA LEU A 31 18.94 18.78 11.17
C LEU A 31 17.68 19.02 12.00
N ALA A 32 16.55 19.28 11.34
CA ALA A 32 15.23 19.41 11.97
C ALA A 32 14.78 18.11 12.67
N ALA A 33 15.24 16.95 12.23
CA ALA A 33 14.94 15.66 12.85
C ALA A 33 15.77 15.38 14.11
N THR A 34 16.91 16.07 14.32
CA THR A 34 17.80 15.81 15.46
C THR A 34 17.20 16.21 16.81
N ASN A 35 16.41 17.30 16.86
CA ASN A 35 15.77 17.73 18.10
C ASN A 35 14.52 18.60 17.85
N ARG A 36 13.74 18.81 18.91
CA ARG A 36 12.50 19.62 18.88
C ARG A 36 12.73 21.10 18.56
N HIS A 37 13.86 21.66 18.95
CA HIS A 37 14.18 23.08 18.72
C HIS A 37 14.35 23.35 17.22
N PHE A 38 15.25 22.62 16.55
CA PHE A 38 15.44 22.71 15.10
C PHE A 38 14.19 22.31 14.33
N ARG A 39 13.41 21.34 14.80
CA ARG A 39 12.12 21.02 14.17
C ARG A 39 11.16 22.22 14.09
N ARG A 40 11.22 23.11 15.09
CA ARG A 40 10.37 24.31 15.16
C ARG A 40 10.98 25.49 14.41
N ALA A 41 12.29 25.70 14.56
CA ALA A 41 13.01 26.80 13.94
C ALA A 41 13.23 26.58 12.43
N LEU A 42 13.55 25.36 12.02
CA LEU A 42 13.98 25.06 10.65
C LEU A 42 12.84 24.43 9.86
N ASN A 43 11.92 25.26 9.37
CA ASN A 43 10.93 24.82 8.38
C ASN A 43 11.55 24.94 6.96
N PRO A 44 11.88 23.82 6.29
CA PRO A 44 12.58 23.87 5.01
C PRO A 44 11.79 24.62 3.93
N ARG A 45 10.45 24.61 4.00
CA ARG A 45 9.58 25.30 3.03
C ARG A 45 9.68 26.81 3.11
N THR A 46 9.91 27.34 4.31
CA THR A 46 10.03 28.79 4.51
C THR A 46 11.46 29.27 4.26
N ILE A 47 12.46 28.40 4.45
CA ILE A 47 13.89 28.75 4.33
C ILE A 47 14.37 28.67 2.88
N LEU A 48 14.06 27.58 2.18
CA LEU A 48 14.58 27.25 0.85
C LEU A 48 13.59 27.54 -0.30
N GLY A 49 12.38 27.98 0.05
CA GLY A 49 11.33 28.27 -0.93
C GLY A 49 10.59 27.04 -1.45
N ALA A 50 9.49 27.31 -2.15
CA ALA A 50 8.56 26.27 -2.59
C ALA A 50 9.12 25.38 -3.72
N GLU A 51 9.99 25.93 -4.56
CA GLU A 51 10.52 25.22 -5.74
C GLU A 51 11.52 24.14 -5.34
N GLU A 52 12.50 24.45 -4.49
CA GLU A 52 13.48 23.48 -3.99
C GLU A 52 12.80 22.35 -3.21
N ALA A 53 11.80 22.70 -2.39
CA ALA A 53 10.97 21.74 -1.69
C ALA A 53 10.23 20.78 -2.63
N LEU A 54 9.68 21.32 -3.73
CA LEU A 54 8.99 20.53 -4.75
C LEU A 54 9.98 19.64 -5.53
N GLN A 55 11.18 20.12 -5.84
CA GLN A 55 12.22 19.34 -6.51
C GLN A 55 12.65 18.14 -5.66
N PHE A 56 12.96 18.34 -4.38
CA PHE A 56 13.31 17.26 -3.46
C PHE A 56 12.19 16.22 -3.37
N VAL A 57 10.96 16.68 -3.21
CA VAL A 57 9.81 15.79 -3.08
C VAL A 57 9.55 15.01 -4.36
N ASN A 58 9.74 15.61 -5.54
CA ASN A 58 9.63 14.90 -6.81
C ASN A 58 10.68 13.79 -6.95
N GLN A 59 11.94 14.07 -6.58
CA GLN A 59 12.99 13.05 -6.58
C GLN A 59 12.64 11.89 -5.64
N ARG A 60 12.12 12.19 -4.44
CA ARG A 60 11.72 11.19 -3.46
C ARG A 60 10.48 10.41 -3.90
N ASP A 61 9.50 11.06 -4.55
CA ASP A 61 8.32 10.44 -5.19
C ASP A 61 8.75 9.41 -6.24
N GLY A 62 9.69 9.77 -7.12
CA GLY A 62 10.26 8.85 -8.10
C GLY A 62 11.01 7.68 -7.47
N HIS A 63 11.79 7.92 -6.41
CA HIS A 63 12.53 6.88 -5.71
C HIS A 63 11.61 5.88 -4.99
N LEU A 64 10.60 6.35 -4.24
CA LEU A 64 9.65 5.47 -3.55
C LEU A 64 8.90 4.56 -4.53
N ARG A 65 8.51 5.08 -5.70
CA ARG A 65 7.89 4.29 -6.76
C ARG A 65 8.81 3.20 -7.30
N ARG A 66 10.10 3.49 -7.50
CA ARG A 66 11.09 2.48 -7.94
C ARG A 66 11.25 1.35 -6.93
N LEU A 67 11.08 1.63 -5.64
CA LEU A 67 11.07 0.63 -4.57
C LEU A 67 9.73 -0.11 -4.44
N GLY A 68 8.74 0.16 -5.31
CA GLY A 68 7.43 -0.46 -5.27
C GLY A 68 6.46 0.12 -4.23
N HIS A 69 6.81 1.23 -3.56
CA HIS A 69 5.87 1.90 -2.66
C HIS A 69 4.82 2.71 -3.44
N GLU A 70 3.53 2.48 -3.16
CA GLU A 70 2.40 3.18 -3.78
C GLU A 70 2.05 4.50 -3.08
N LEU A 71 3.07 5.29 -2.73
CA LEU A 71 2.92 6.60 -2.09
C LEU A 71 3.27 7.72 -3.05
N PHE A 72 2.46 8.78 -3.01
CA PHE A 72 2.49 9.88 -3.95
C PHE A 72 2.49 11.21 -3.20
N ALA A 73 3.40 12.12 -3.56
CA ALA A 73 3.45 13.43 -2.93
C ALA A 73 2.33 14.38 -3.39
N CYS A 74 1.78 15.16 -2.46
CA CYS A 74 0.93 16.32 -2.73
C CYS A 74 1.79 17.56 -3.00
N SER A 75 1.59 18.28 -4.10
CA SER A 75 2.30 19.52 -4.44
C SER A 75 2.10 20.63 -3.41
N ASN A 76 0.97 20.67 -2.71
CA ASN A 76 0.65 21.75 -1.77
C ASN A 76 1.15 21.52 -0.34
N CYS A 77 0.98 20.32 0.21
CA CYS A 77 1.41 20.00 1.58
C CYS A 77 2.68 19.14 1.65
N LEU A 78 3.20 18.68 0.51
CA LEU A 78 4.38 17.82 0.36
C LEU A 78 4.31 16.51 1.16
N ARG A 79 3.13 16.13 1.64
CA ARG A 79 2.90 14.84 2.28
C ARG A 79 2.81 13.74 1.22
N PHE A 80 3.45 12.61 1.51
CA PHE A 80 3.31 11.37 0.76
C PHE A 80 2.06 10.64 1.21
N LEU A 81 1.15 10.36 0.28
CA LEU A 81 -0.17 9.79 0.55
C LEU A 81 -0.48 8.66 -0.45
N PRO A 82 -1.33 7.70 -0.08
CA PRO A 82 -1.85 6.71 -1.02
C PRO A 82 -2.61 7.39 -2.18
N LYS A 83 -2.60 6.75 -3.35
CA LYS A 83 -3.23 7.27 -4.57
C LYS A 83 -4.70 7.69 -4.38
N LYS A 84 -5.48 6.93 -3.60
CA LYS A 84 -6.90 7.21 -3.30
C LYS A 84 -7.17 8.52 -2.56
N LYS A 85 -6.15 9.14 -1.95
CA LYS A 85 -6.25 10.42 -1.24
C LYS A 85 -5.87 11.63 -2.09
N LEU A 86 -5.54 11.40 -3.35
CA LEU A 86 -5.14 12.42 -4.31
C LEU A 86 -6.18 12.48 -5.42
N ILE A 87 -6.39 13.69 -5.96
CA ILE A 87 -7.33 13.90 -7.06
C ILE A 87 -6.67 13.44 -8.36
N LYS A 88 -7.45 12.80 -9.24
CA LYS A 88 -6.97 12.42 -10.57
C LYS A 88 -6.66 13.67 -11.38
N THR A 89 -5.48 13.70 -11.99
CA THR A 89 -5.05 14.73 -12.95
C THR A 89 -4.54 14.07 -14.23
N ASN A 90 -4.48 14.83 -15.33
CA ASN A 90 -4.11 14.31 -16.65
C ASN A 90 -2.71 13.67 -16.66
N ASN A 91 -1.73 14.32 -16.00
CA ASN A 91 -0.36 13.81 -15.89
C ASN A 91 -0.01 13.43 -14.44
N PHE A 92 -0.83 12.56 -13.84
CA PHE A 92 -0.72 12.23 -12.42
C PHE A 92 0.68 11.78 -11.98
N TYR A 93 1.42 11.04 -12.81
CA TYR A 93 2.75 10.50 -12.47
C TYR A 93 3.90 11.48 -12.66
N ASN A 94 3.64 12.65 -13.24
CA ASN A 94 4.64 13.68 -13.48
C ASN A 94 4.22 14.99 -12.80
N ILE A 95 4.67 15.18 -11.56
CA ILE A 95 4.31 16.35 -10.75
C ILE A 95 4.83 17.68 -11.34
N ARG A 96 5.84 17.62 -12.22
CA ARG A 96 6.35 18.79 -12.96
C ARG A 96 5.40 19.21 -14.10
N GLN A 97 4.68 18.24 -14.69
CA GLN A 97 3.72 18.51 -15.77
C GLN A 97 2.31 18.77 -15.25
N SER A 98 1.96 18.28 -14.06
CA SER A 98 0.66 18.55 -13.44
C SER A 98 0.74 18.50 -11.92
N ALA A 99 0.41 19.62 -11.28
CA ALA A 99 0.34 19.71 -9.83
C ALA A 99 -0.67 18.68 -9.28
N ARG A 100 -0.26 17.96 -8.24
CA ARG A 100 -1.04 16.90 -7.60
C ARG A 100 -1.55 17.38 -6.25
N PHE A 101 -2.86 17.45 -6.05
CA PHE A 101 -3.43 17.90 -4.78
C PHE A 101 -4.08 16.74 -4.04
N CYS A 102 -3.86 16.68 -2.72
CA CYS A 102 -4.65 15.80 -1.86
C CYS A 102 -6.03 16.41 -1.62
N LEU A 103 -6.99 15.56 -1.26
CA LEU A 103 -8.37 15.96 -0.97
C LEU A 103 -8.42 17.07 0.10
N ASP A 104 -7.62 16.94 1.16
CA ASP A 104 -7.55 17.93 2.24
C ASP A 104 -7.10 19.31 1.71
N CYS A 105 -5.99 19.37 0.96
CA CYS A 105 -5.49 20.62 0.38
C CYS A 105 -6.44 21.24 -0.64
N MET A 106 -7.06 20.41 -1.49
CA MET A 106 -8.05 20.90 -2.45
C MET A 106 -9.27 21.49 -1.73
N GLY A 107 -9.63 20.91 -0.58
CA GLY A 107 -10.75 21.37 0.25
C GLY A 107 -10.45 22.72 0.90
N THR A 108 -9.26 22.85 1.50
CA THR A 108 -8.79 24.12 2.07
C THR A 108 -8.74 25.24 1.03
N LEU A 109 -8.33 24.93 -0.21
CA LEU A 109 -8.26 25.89 -1.29
C LEU A 109 -9.63 26.20 -1.94
N LYS A 110 -10.71 25.51 -1.53
CA LYS A 110 -12.07 25.63 -2.07
C LYS A 110 -12.16 25.65 -3.60
N LYS A 111 -11.27 24.92 -4.28
CA LYS A 111 -11.12 25.00 -5.75
C LYS A 111 -12.19 24.23 -6.55
N ALA A 112 -12.93 23.32 -5.90
CA ALA A 112 -14.01 22.59 -6.55
C ALA A 112 -15.37 23.22 -6.26
N ARG A 113 -16.34 22.99 -7.13
CA ARG A 113 -17.74 23.42 -6.90
C ARG A 113 -18.39 22.63 -5.77
N HIS A 114 -19.37 23.25 -5.12
CA HIS A 114 -20.15 22.63 -4.05
C HIS A 114 -20.88 21.38 -4.57
N LEU A 115 -20.71 20.27 -3.86
CA LEU A 115 -21.21 18.92 -4.15
C LEU A 115 -20.92 18.41 -5.57
N LYS A 116 -19.95 19.00 -6.27
CA LYS A 116 -19.43 18.43 -7.51
C LYS A 116 -18.49 17.28 -7.20
N SER A 117 -18.69 16.17 -7.89
CA SER A 117 -17.83 15.01 -7.72
C SER A 117 -16.46 15.23 -8.37
N VAL A 118 -15.41 14.77 -7.68
CA VAL A 118 -14.06 14.62 -8.21
C VAL A 118 -13.65 13.16 -8.10
N THR A 119 -12.93 12.67 -9.10
CA THR A 119 -12.47 11.28 -9.11
C THR A 119 -11.13 11.17 -8.40
N ALA A 120 -11.01 10.19 -7.50
CA ALA A 120 -9.75 9.81 -6.89
C ALA A 120 -8.74 9.37 -7.96
N ALA A 121 -7.44 9.52 -7.70
CA ALA A 121 -6.43 9.18 -8.69
C ALA A 121 -6.33 7.69 -9.01
N ASP A 122 -6.81 6.82 -8.11
CA ASP A 122 -6.93 5.39 -8.37
C ASP A 122 -8.12 5.02 -9.27
N GLY A 123 -8.99 5.99 -9.55
CA GLY A 123 -10.17 5.83 -10.42
C GLY A 123 -11.35 5.10 -9.76
N LYS A 124 -11.23 4.66 -8.50
CA LYS A 124 -12.23 3.78 -7.86
C LYS A 124 -13.30 4.54 -7.11
N LEU A 125 -12.95 5.68 -6.53
CA LEU A 125 -13.84 6.46 -5.68
C LEU A 125 -14.11 7.84 -6.27
N ARG A 126 -15.34 8.31 -6.05
CA ARG A 126 -15.73 9.70 -6.26
C ARG A 126 -15.91 10.38 -4.92
N TYR A 127 -15.43 11.61 -4.83
CA TYR A 127 -15.54 12.46 -3.65
C TYR A 127 -16.30 13.74 -3.98
N TYR A 128 -17.12 14.22 -3.06
CA TYR A 128 -17.99 15.38 -3.20
C TYR A 128 -17.52 16.43 -2.20
N PHE A 129 -17.25 17.64 -2.69
CA PHE A 129 -16.75 18.74 -1.86
C PHE A 129 -17.90 19.56 -1.28
N CYS A 130 -17.95 19.77 0.02
CA CYS A 130 -18.91 20.68 0.63
C CYS A 130 -18.22 22.01 1.00
N HIS A 131 -18.75 23.14 0.53
CA HIS A 131 -18.19 24.46 0.83
C HIS A 131 -18.40 24.88 2.29
N ASN A 132 -19.49 24.44 2.92
CA ASN A 132 -19.81 24.72 4.33
C ASN A 132 -18.80 24.10 5.29
N CYS A 133 -18.56 22.78 5.19
CA CYS A 133 -17.62 22.11 6.09
C CYS A 133 -16.18 22.04 5.54
N GLY A 134 -15.96 22.40 4.28
CA GLY A 134 -14.63 22.38 3.65
C GLY A 134 -14.05 20.98 3.45
N GLU A 135 -14.88 19.92 3.51
CA GLU A 135 -14.42 18.54 3.40
C GLU A 135 -14.86 17.84 2.10
N TYR A 136 -14.01 16.91 1.65
CA TYR A 136 -14.35 15.92 0.63
C TYR A 136 -14.85 14.62 1.27
N ARG A 137 -15.99 14.13 0.78
CA ARG A 137 -16.64 12.90 1.28
C ARG A 137 -17.07 12.00 0.14
N THR A 138 -17.13 10.70 0.37
CA THR A 138 -17.66 9.74 -0.60
C THR A 138 -19.17 9.95 -0.77
N GLU A 139 -19.76 9.34 -1.80
CA GLU A 139 -21.20 9.44 -2.05
C GLU A 139 -22.06 9.01 -0.86
N SER A 140 -21.66 7.95 -0.15
CA SER A 140 -22.34 7.46 1.06
C SER A 140 -22.24 8.39 2.27
N GLU A 141 -21.33 9.36 2.26
CA GLU A 141 -21.02 10.22 3.42
C GLU A 141 -21.17 11.71 3.12
N LYS A 142 -21.52 12.08 1.89
CA LYS A 142 -21.54 13.48 1.46
C LYS A 142 -22.58 14.29 2.24
N CYS A 143 -22.33 15.58 2.34
CA CYS A 143 -23.33 16.52 2.83
C CYS A 143 -24.55 16.52 1.89
N GLN A 144 -25.73 16.77 2.42
CA GLN A 144 -26.95 16.84 1.63
C GLN A 144 -27.10 18.25 1.04
N GLY A 145 -27.63 18.33 -0.18
CA GLY A 145 -27.78 19.59 -0.90
C GLY A 145 -27.78 19.38 -2.42
N LYS A 146 -27.84 20.48 -3.15
CA LYS A 146 -27.75 20.50 -4.62
C LYS A 146 -26.33 20.85 -5.07
N GLU A 147 -25.93 20.42 -6.26
CA GLU A 147 -24.72 20.96 -6.90
C GLU A 147 -24.98 22.41 -7.30
N ILE A 148 -24.00 23.28 -7.08
CA ILE A 148 -24.16 24.72 -7.25
C ILE A 148 -23.07 25.28 -8.17
N TYR A 149 -23.47 26.21 -9.03
CA TYR A 149 -22.57 27.04 -9.82
C TYR A 149 -22.28 28.33 -9.03
N PRO A 150 -21.01 28.64 -8.73
CA PRO A 150 -20.67 29.83 -7.95
C PRO A 150 -21.09 31.11 -8.68
N GLY A 151 -21.53 32.12 -7.92
CA GLY A 151 -21.78 33.47 -8.43
C GLY A 151 -23.25 33.89 -8.61
N THR A 152 -24.22 33.15 -8.05
CA THR A 152 -25.64 33.57 -8.02
C THR A 152 -26.14 33.70 -6.58
N LEU A 153 -27.14 34.57 -6.34
CA LEU A 153 -27.80 34.67 -5.02
C LEU A 153 -28.44 33.34 -4.57
N GLU A 154 -28.94 32.57 -5.54
CA GLU A 154 -29.48 31.21 -5.33
C GLU A 154 -28.39 30.22 -4.90
N ALA A 155 -27.14 30.44 -5.33
CA ALA A 155 -25.99 29.63 -4.94
C ALA A 155 -25.64 29.82 -3.45
N GLU A 156 -25.65 31.06 -2.96
CA GLU A 156 -25.40 31.36 -1.55
C GLU A 156 -26.51 30.82 -0.65
N ALA A 157 -27.77 30.96 -1.07
CA ALA A 157 -28.91 30.39 -0.34
C ALA A 157 -28.88 28.85 -0.32
N ALA A 158 -28.58 28.21 -1.46
CA ALA A 158 -28.49 26.75 -1.53
C ALA A 158 -27.28 26.20 -0.77
N GLU A 159 -26.16 26.93 -0.71
CA GLU A 159 -25.02 26.62 0.13
C GLU A 159 -25.39 26.73 1.61
N ALA A 160 -26.06 27.81 2.03
CA ALA A 160 -26.53 27.97 3.41
C ALA A 160 -27.51 26.86 3.86
N LEU A 161 -28.32 26.34 2.94
CA LEU A 161 -29.27 25.24 3.20
C LEU A 161 -28.62 23.84 3.17
N ALA A 162 -27.35 23.71 2.75
CA ALA A 162 -26.70 22.42 2.67
C ALA A 162 -26.45 21.82 4.06
N LEU A 163 -27.08 20.69 4.35
CA LEU A 163 -26.95 19.99 5.62
C LEU A 163 -25.62 19.23 5.65
N CYS A 164 -24.69 19.76 6.45
CA CYS A 164 -23.41 19.10 6.65
C CYS A 164 -23.58 17.76 7.34
N ALA A 165 -22.99 16.72 6.76
CA ALA A 165 -22.82 15.47 7.46
C ALA A 165 -21.97 15.70 8.72
N LYS A 166 -22.18 14.88 9.77
CA LYS A 166 -21.46 15.01 11.05
C LYS A 166 -19.96 15.22 10.80
N PRO A 167 -19.34 16.28 11.37
CA PRO A 167 -17.95 16.61 11.12
C PRO A 167 -17.07 15.41 11.44
N ARG A 168 -16.01 15.21 10.65
CA ARG A 168 -15.05 14.15 10.98
C ARG A 168 -14.38 14.54 12.29
N ARG A 169 -14.18 13.56 13.17
CA ARG A 169 -13.33 13.76 14.35
C ARG A 169 -11.97 14.29 13.88
N GLU A 170 -11.46 15.30 14.59
CA GLU A 170 -10.13 15.82 14.34
C GLU A 170 -9.09 14.72 14.56
N ARG A 171 -8.07 14.66 13.69
CA ARG A 171 -7.04 13.64 13.78
C ARG A 171 -6.21 13.84 15.04
N GLN A 172 -5.96 12.78 15.78
CA GLN A 172 -5.23 12.86 17.04
C GLN A 172 -4.04 11.90 17.10
N GLY A 173 -2.98 12.35 17.80
CA GLY A 173 -1.80 11.53 18.08
C GLY A 173 -1.15 10.92 16.84
N ILE A 174 -1.14 9.59 16.78
CA ILE A 174 -0.48 8.79 15.73
C ILE A 174 -1.06 9.04 14.33
N GLU A 175 -2.32 9.43 14.21
CA GLU A 175 -3.00 9.70 12.93
C GLU A 175 -2.39 10.88 12.15
N ASN A 176 -1.68 11.76 12.85
CA ASN A 176 -1.00 12.91 12.27
C ASN A 176 0.42 12.58 11.80
N LEU A 177 0.91 11.37 12.07
CA LEU A 177 2.24 10.98 11.61
C LEU A 177 2.27 10.83 10.08
N PRO A 178 3.39 11.17 9.44
CA PRO A 178 3.59 10.91 8.03
C PRO A 178 3.43 9.42 7.70
N VAL A 179 2.88 9.12 6.53
CA VAL A 179 2.59 7.75 6.09
C VAL A 179 3.81 6.82 6.13
N HIS A 180 5.00 7.32 5.79
CA HIS A 180 6.23 6.53 5.85
C HIS A 180 6.67 6.22 7.30
N ILE A 181 6.40 7.11 8.26
CA ILE A 181 6.64 6.86 9.69
C ILE A 181 5.63 5.83 10.19
N LEU A 182 4.35 5.96 9.81
CA LEU A 182 3.33 4.96 10.11
C LEU A 182 3.71 3.59 9.54
N ALA A 183 4.18 3.52 8.30
CA ALA A 183 4.65 2.27 7.69
C ALA A 183 5.84 1.68 8.45
N LYS A 184 6.79 2.51 8.90
CA LYS A 184 7.93 2.06 9.70
C LYS A 184 7.49 1.57 11.08
N ILE A 185 6.57 2.26 11.76
CA ILE A 185 5.97 1.80 13.02
C ILE A 185 5.25 0.47 12.79
N SER A 186 4.38 0.39 11.78
CA SER A 186 3.68 -0.84 11.42
C SER A 186 4.63 -1.99 11.14
N SER A 187 5.81 -1.75 10.54
CA SER A 187 6.80 -2.82 10.29
C SER A 187 7.40 -3.44 11.56
N PHE A 188 7.24 -2.81 12.73
CA PHE A 188 7.66 -3.35 14.02
C PHE A 188 6.50 -3.95 14.83
N LEU A 189 5.27 -3.88 14.31
CA LEU A 189 4.07 -4.37 14.98
C LEU A 189 3.66 -5.73 14.41
N GLY A 190 2.98 -6.55 15.21
CA GLY A 190 2.35 -7.77 14.73
C GLY A 190 1.22 -7.50 13.73
N PHE A 191 0.88 -8.47 12.88
CA PHE A 191 -0.19 -8.28 11.89
C PHE A 191 -1.54 -7.96 12.54
N ALA A 192 -1.86 -8.59 13.67
CA ALA A 192 -3.04 -8.30 14.47
C ALA A 192 -3.07 -6.83 14.92
N ASP A 193 -1.95 -6.33 15.45
CA ASP A 193 -1.84 -4.95 15.94
C ASP A 193 -1.98 -3.92 14.83
N VAL A 194 -1.44 -4.21 13.64
CA VAL A 194 -1.61 -3.33 12.47
C VAL A 194 -3.03 -3.36 11.95
N LEU A 195 -3.73 -4.51 12.00
CA LEU A 195 -5.15 -4.57 11.69
C LEU A 195 -5.96 -3.73 12.68
N HIS A 196 -5.70 -3.87 13.99
CA HIS A 196 -6.34 -3.06 15.01
C HIS A 196 -6.02 -1.58 14.80
N LEU A 197 -4.76 -1.21 14.53
CA LEU A 197 -4.36 0.17 14.22
C LEU A 197 -5.14 0.73 13.02
N ALA A 198 -5.31 -0.07 11.96
CA ALA A 198 -6.12 0.31 10.81
C ALA A 198 -7.63 0.41 11.13
N GLN A 199 -8.11 -0.20 12.22
CA GLN A 199 -9.51 -0.16 12.64
C GLN A 199 -9.79 0.95 13.67
N VAL A 200 -8.76 1.40 14.42
CA VAL A 200 -8.88 2.46 15.45
C VAL A 200 -9.49 3.74 14.87
N SER A 201 -9.16 4.08 13.63
CA SER A 201 -9.81 5.20 12.95
C SER A 201 -9.83 5.09 11.44
N ARG A 202 -10.75 5.83 10.83
CA ARG A 202 -10.84 5.92 9.36
C ARG A 202 -9.58 6.49 8.72
N ALA A 203 -8.91 7.43 9.40
CA ALA A 203 -7.67 8.02 8.90
C ALA A 203 -6.57 6.95 8.77
N LEU A 204 -6.43 6.10 9.80
CA LEU A 204 -5.50 4.98 9.77
C LEU A 204 -5.97 3.89 8.81
N ASN A 205 -7.26 3.56 8.77
CA ASN A 205 -7.83 2.62 7.80
C ASN A 205 -7.49 3.00 6.35
N ASP A 206 -7.47 4.31 6.09
CA ASP A 206 -7.21 4.83 4.78
C ASP A 206 -5.75 4.81 4.37
N ILE A 207 -4.86 4.84 5.34
CA ILE A 207 -3.44 5.05 5.16
C ILE A 207 -2.68 3.73 5.32
N VAL A 208 -3.02 2.96 6.35
CA VAL A 208 -2.39 1.69 6.70
C VAL A 208 -2.79 0.65 5.66
N ILE A 209 -1.77 0.06 5.02
CA ILE A 209 -1.96 -1.00 4.02
C ILE A 209 -1.28 -2.26 4.57
N PRO A 210 -1.95 -3.04 5.45
CA PRO A 210 -1.33 -4.18 6.13
C PRO A 210 -0.70 -5.17 5.15
N ASN A 211 -1.37 -5.40 4.01
CA ASN A 211 -0.94 -6.31 2.95
C ASN A 211 0.28 -5.83 2.15
N GLN A 212 0.76 -4.60 2.34
CA GLN A 212 1.97 -4.09 1.68
C GLN A 212 3.05 -3.71 2.69
N TRP A 213 2.66 -3.26 3.89
CA TRP A 213 3.59 -2.70 4.86
C TRP A 213 4.22 -3.73 5.78
N LEU A 214 3.60 -4.91 5.89
CA LEU A 214 4.09 -5.98 6.74
C LEU A 214 4.86 -7.03 5.95
N PRO A 215 5.92 -7.59 6.55
CA PRO A 215 6.65 -8.71 5.97
C PRO A 215 5.72 -9.85 5.54
N LEU A 216 6.09 -10.56 4.48
CA LEU A 216 5.25 -11.62 3.92
C LEU A 216 5.02 -12.76 4.93
N HIS A 217 6.06 -13.15 5.67
CA HIS A 217 5.97 -14.23 6.65
C HIS A 217 5.00 -13.90 7.79
N THR A 218 5.04 -12.68 8.33
CA THR A 218 4.13 -12.24 9.42
C THR A 218 2.67 -12.29 8.98
N ARG A 219 2.40 -11.87 7.73
CA ARG A 219 1.04 -11.91 7.15
C ARG A 219 0.56 -13.34 6.95
N TYR A 220 1.46 -14.20 6.45
CA TYR A 220 1.17 -15.61 6.24
C TYR A 220 0.86 -16.30 7.57
N GLN A 221 1.74 -16.19 8.56
CA GLN A 221 1.59 -16.81 9.88
C GLN A 221 0.25 -16.44 10.50
N TYR A 222 -0.07 -15.15 10.58
CA TYR A 222 -1.33 -14.72 11.17
C TYR A 222 -2.55 -15.34 10.51
N VAL A 223 -2.61 -15.34 9.17
CA VAL A 223 -3.77 -15.89 8.44
C VAL A 223 -3.83 -17.40 8.56
N HIS A 224 -2.67 -18.05 8.48
CA HIS A 224 -2.55 -19.50 8.61
C HIS A 224 -2.96 -19.95 10.01
N GLU A 225 -2.36 -19.41 11.07
CA GLU A 225 -2.68 -19.74 12.46
C GLU A 225 -4.16 -19.48 12.79
N LYS A 226 -4.69 -18.33 12.34
CA LYS A 226 -6.11 -18.01 12.54
C LYS A 226 -7.00 -19.06 11.88
N TRP A 227 -6.77 -19.36 10.62
CA TRP A 227 -7.57 -20.34 9.89
C TRP A 227 -7.43 -21.74 10.48
N THR A 228 -6.20 -22.19 10.76
CA THR A 228 -5.92 -23.50 11.36
C THR A 228 -6.63 -23.66 12.70
N LYS A 229 -6.67 -22.62 13.53
CA LYS A 229 -7.42 -22.62 14.80
C LYS A 229 -8.92 -22.70 14.58
N ASP A 230 -9.45 -22.00 13.57
CA ASP A 230 -10.87 -21.99 13.25
C ASP A 230 -11.35 -23.36 12.72
N VAL A 231 -10.46 -24.16 12.09
CA VAL A 231 -10.81 -25.46 11.47
C VAL A 231 -10.22 -26.69 12.15
N GLN A 232 -9.49 -26.54 13.27
CA GLN A 232 -8.67 -27.60 13.89
C GLN A 232 -9.43 -28.91 14.18
N ASN A 233 -10.74 -28.85 14.36
CA ASN A 233 -11.60 -30.00 14.70
C ASN A 233 -12.76 -30.16 13.71
N MET A 234 -12.65 -29.61 12.50
CA MET A 234 -13.66 -29.70 11.45
C MET A 234 -13.22 -30.72 10.40
N GLU A 235 -14.16 -31.52 9.92
CA GLU A 235 -13.94 -32.31 8.70
C GLU A 235 -13.82 -31.37 7.49
N PHE A 236 -13.05 -31.76 6.47
CA PHE A 236 -12.76 -30.87 5.33
C PHE A 236 -14.04 -30.37 4.63
N ASP A 237 -15.06 -31.22 4.55
CA ASP A 237 -16.34 -30.87 3.92
C ASP A 237 -17.15 -29.84 4.71
N GLU A 238 -16.92 -29.76 6.02
CA GLU A 238 -17.57 -28.79 6.93
C GLU A 238 -16.89 -27.41 6.90
N ILE A 239 -15.70 -27.31 6.30
CA ILE A 239 -14.96 -26.05 6.21
C ILE A 239 -15.69 -25.09 5.26
N SER A 240 -16.30 -24.06 5.86
CA SER A 240 -17.05 -23.01 5.14
C SER A 240 -16.18 -21.86 4.62
N ALA A 241 -14.95 -21.73 5.09
CA ALA A 241 -14.08 -20.62 4.76
C ALA A 241 -12.61 -21.03 4.61
N PHE A 242 -11.94 -20.45 3.63
CA PHE A 242 -10.55 -20.75 3.28
C PHE A 242 -9.69 -19.49 3.22
N PRO A 243 -8.38 -19.59 3.50
CA PRO A 243 -7.46 -18.48 3.41
C PRO A 243 -7.00 -18.25 1.96
N CYS A 244 -6.97 -16.99 1.54
CA CYS A 244 -6.25 -16.56 0.34
C CYS A 244 -4.89 -16.01 0.76
N TYR A 245 -3.81 -16.71 0.41
CA TYR A 245 -2.45 -16.33 0.80
C TYR A 245 -1.82 -15.26 -0.10
N ILE A 246 -2.50 -14.88 -1.19
CA ILE A 246 -2.10 -13.72 -2.01
C ILE A 246 -2.50 -12.41 -1.32
N CYS A 247 -3.75 -12.29 -0.89
CA CYS A 247 -4.25 -11.09 -0.24
C CYS A 247 -4.36 -11.20 1.29
N CYS A 248 -3.91 -12.32 1.87
CA CYS A 248 -3.85 -12.58 3.30
C CYS A 248 -5.21 -12.34 4.00
N ARG A 249 -6.28 -12.94 3.46
CA ARG A 249 -7.65 -12.82 3.98
C ARG A 249 -8.37 -14.16 3.90
N ILE A 250 -9.24 -14.41 4.87
CA ILE A 250 -10.13 -15.58 4.90
C ILE A 250 -11.44 -15.20 4.20
N TYR A 251 -11.89 -16.05 3.29
CA TYR A 251 -13.12 -15.87 2.53
C TYR A 251 -13.99 -17.13 2.57
N PRO A 252 -15.31 -17.00 2.36
CA PRO A 252 -16.19 -18.15 2.16
C PRO A 252 -15.73 -19.07 1.02
N LYS A 253 -16.05 -20.37 1.10
CA LYS A 253 -15.66 -21.42 0.12
C LYS A 253 -16.01 -21.04 -1.32
N GLU A 254 -17.13 -20.35 -1.52
CA GLU A 254 -17.63 -19.88 -2.83
C GLU A 254 -16.75 -18.79 -3.45
N SER A 255 -15.84 -18.20 -2.67
CA SER A 255 -14.86 -17.23 -3.18
C SER A 255 -13.65 -17.89 -3.85
N PHE A 256 -13.62 -19.22 -3.95
CA PHE A 256 -12.53 -20.00 -4.52
C PHE A 256 -13.03 -20.89 -5.66
N THR A 257 -12.17 -21.14 -6.64
CA THR A 257 -12.49 -22.10 -7.70
C THR A 257 -12.48 -23.51 -7.13
N GLU A 258 -13.36 -24.37 -7.62
CA GLU A 258 -13.42 -25.80 -7.26
C GLU A 258 -12.06 -26.50 -7.33
N LYS A 259 -11.27 -26.23 -8.39
CA LYS A 259 -9.88 -26.74 -8.52
C LYS A 259 -8.98 -26.45 -7.32
N HIS A 260 -9.11 -25.28 -6.69
CA HIS A 260 -8.30 -24.93 -5.52
C HIS A 260 -8.80 -25.65 -4.26
N ILE A 261 -10.11 -25.83 -4.13
CA ILE A 261 -10.70 -26.60 -3.03
C ILE A 261 -10.27 -28.06 -3.11
N ILE A 262 -10.38 -28.68 -4.28
CA ILE A 262 -9.92 -30.05 -4.54
C ILE A 262 -8.43 -30.17 -4.24
N MET A 263 -7.60 -29.25 -4.76
CA MET A 263 -6.16 -29.25 -4.47
C MET A 263 -5.85 -29.16 -2.97
N ALA A 264 -6.59 -28.34 -2.22
CA ALA A 264 -6.40 -28.23 -0.77
C ALA A 264 -6.83 -29.49 -0.01
N GLN A 265 -7.76 -30.27 -0.56
CA GLN A 265 -8.21 -31.56 -0.02
C GLN A 265 -7.21 -32.68 -0.32
N GLU A 266 -6.78 -32.79 -1.58
CA GLU A 266 -5.91 -33.86 -2.07
C GLU A 266 -4.45 -33.66 -1.69
N THR A 267 -3.99 -32.40 -1.62
CA THR A 267 -2.59 -32.03 -1.35
C THR A 267 -2.50 -30.91 -0.30
N PRO A 268 -2.76 -31.20 0.99
CA PRO A 268 -2.81 -30.20 2.06
C PRO A 268 -1.51 -29.39 2.21
N GLU A 269 -0.37 -29.97 1.89
CA GLU A 269 0.94 -29.31 1.89
C GLU A 269 1.03 -28.14 0.89
N THR A 270 0.16 -28.11 -0.13
CA THR A 270 0.10 -27.02 -1.11
C THR A 270 -0.92 -25.94 -0.76
N ILE A 271 -1.57 -26.03 0.41
CA ILE A 271 -2.63 -25.09 0.81
C ILE A 271 -2.18 -23.63 0.78
N TRP A 272 -0.89 -23.35 1.01
CA TRP A 272 -0.31 -22.01 0.91
C TRP A 272 -0.44 -21.37 -0.49
N LYS A 273 -0.73 -22.16 -1.53
CA LYS A 273 -1.01 -21.71 -2.91
C LYS A 273 -2.48 -21.27 -3.10
N MET A 274 -3.34 -21.44 -2.09
CA MET A 274 -4.75 -21.05 -2.12
C MET A 274 -4.95 -19.56 -2.45
N ARG A 275 -5.87 -19.30 -3.37
CA ARG A 275 -6.17 -17.96 -3.89
C ARG A 275 -7.64 -17.77 -4.24
N CYS A 276 -8.21 -16.65 -3.80
CA CYS A 276 -9.59 -16.30 -4.12
C CYS A 276 -9.76 -15.86 -5.58
N HIS A 277 -10.99 -15.93 -6.10
CA HIS A 277 -11.35 -15.53 -7.46
C HIS A 277 -10.82 -14.15 -7.86
N GLN A 278 -10.90 -13.17 -6.96
CA GLN A 278 -10.41 -11.82 -7.23
C GLN A 278 -8.89 -11.80 -7.47
N CYS A 279 -8.12 -12.59 -6.74
CA CYS A 279 -6.67 -12.68 -6.92
C CYS A 279 -6.32 -13.45 -8.20
N VAL A 280 -7.04 -14.53 -8.49
CA VAL A 280 -6.92 -15.28 -9.76
C VAL A 280 -7.18 -14.35 -10.95
N TRP A 281 -8.27 -13.60 -10.92
CA TRP A 281 -8.61 -12.64 -11.97
C TRP A 281 -7.52 -11.58 -12.14
N ARG A 282 -6.98 -11.02 -11.05
CA ARG A 282 -5.87 -10.05 -11.11
C ARG A 282 -4.58 -10.65 -11.69
N MET A 283 -4.33 -11.93 -11.48
CA MET A 283 -3.20 -12.64 -12.10
C MET A 283 -3.43 -12.89 -13.59
N GLY A 284 -4.69 -13.12 -13.99
CA GLY A 284 -5.09 -13.40 -15.37
C GLY A 284 -5.16 -12.18 -16.29
N MET A 285 -5.26 -10.96 -15.75
CA MET A 285 -5.37 -9.73 -16.56
C MET A 285 -4.19 -9.52 -17.54
N SER A 286 -3.01 -10.00 -17.19
CA SER A 286 -1.82 -9.88 -18.05
C SER A 286 -0.78 -10.93 -17.65
N PRO A 287 -0.03 -11.51 -18.62
CA PRO A 287 1.16 -12.30 -18.33
C PRO A 287 2.19 -11.56 -17.45
N MET A 288 2.21 -10.22 -17.55
CA MET A 288 3.08 -9.31 -16.80
C MET A 288 2.44 -8.73 -15.53
N SER A 289 1.34 -9.33 -15.05
CA SER A 289 0.71 -8.90 -13.79
C SER A 289 1.70 -9.02 -12.63
N VAL A 290 1.98 -7.92 -11.94
CA VAL A 290 2.87 -7.89 -10.76
C VAL A 290 2.43 -8.92 -9.73
N VAL A 291 1.13 -9.09 -9.52
CA VAL A 291 0.59 -10.09 -8.58
C VAL A 291 0.97 -11.51 -9.00
N ARG A 292 0.96 -11.80 -10.31
CA ARG A 292 1.36 -13.11 -10.85
C ARG A 292 2.86 -13.35 -10.70
N ILE A 293 3.68 -12.35 -11.01
CA ILE A 293 5.14 -12.43 -10.87
C ILE A 293 5.52 -12.60 -9.40
N GLU A 294 4.99 -11.77 -8.51
CA GLU A 294 5.20 -11.83 -7.06
C GLU A 294 4.81 -13.19 -6.49
N HIS A 295 3.66 -13.75 -6.89
CA HIS A 295 3.22 -15.04 -6.39
C HIS A 295 4.09 -16.20 -6.88
N ARG A 296 4.54 -16.17 -8.15
CA ARG A 296 5.45 -17.19 -8.70
C ARG A 296 6.82 -17.21 -8.04
N ARG A 297 7.25 -16.07 -7.47
CA ARG A 297 8.48 -15.96 -6.70
C ARG A 297 8.33 -16.44 -5.27
N ARG A 298 7.17 -16.95 -4.84
CA ARG A 298 6.98 -17.41 -3.46
C ARG A 298 7.25 -18.90 -3.36
N GLU A 299 7.90 -19.29 -2.28
CA GLU A 299 8.12 -20.68 -1.90
C GLU A 299 7.91 -20.88 -0.40
N MET A 300 7.71 -22.12 0.00
CA MET A 300 7.65 -22.47 1.41
C MET A 300 9.07 -22.61 1.97
N CYS A 301 9.34 -21.98 3.10
CA CYS A 301 10.59 -22.19 3.80
C CYS A 301 10.59 -23.56 4.49
N GLU A 302 11.53 -24.42 4.11
CA GLU A 302 11.67 -25.77 4.67
C GLU A 302 11.95 -25.77 6.18
N THR A 303 12.62 -24.74 6.70
CA THR A 303 12.96 -24.65 8.11
C THR A 303 11.77 -24.28 9.01
N CYS A 304 10.98 -23.27 8.61
CA CYS A 304 9.97 -22.67 9.50
C CYS A 304 8.53 -22.77 8.97
N GLY A 305 8.32 -23.39 7.80
CA GLY A 305 7.00 -23.52 7.20
C GLY A 305 6.33 -22.19 6.87
N CYS A 306 7.09 -21.09 6.73
CA CYS A 306 6.56 -19.80 6.32
C CYS A 306 6.85 -19.50 4.85
N ILE A 307 5.97 -18.71 4.23
CA ILE A 307 6.21 -18.25 2.86
C ILE A 307 7.38 -17.25 2.83
N LYS A 308 8.33 -17.48 1.92
CA LYS A 308 9.41 -16.56 1.57
C LYS A 308 9.44 -16.30 0.07
N TYR A 309 10.25 -15.34 -0.35
CA TYR A 309 10.59 -15.18 -1.75
C TYR A 309 11.74 -16.14 -2.11
N ALA A 310 11.66 -16.72 -3.30
CA ALA A 310 12.67 -17.60 -3.85
C ALA A 310 14.01 -16.86 -3.90
N ARG A 311 15.06 -17.54 -3.41
CA ARG A 311 16.42 -17.00 -3.26
C ARG A 311 16.60 -15.88 -2.22
N ASP A 312 15.54 -15.44 -1.55
CA ASP A 312 15.64 -14.54 -0.41
C ASP A 312 15.78 -15.32 0.91
N THR A 313 16.43 -14.68 1.88
CA THR A 313 16.47 -15.17 3.26
C THR A 313 15.05 -15.18 3.85
N CYS A 314 14.67 -16.26 4.51
CA CYS A 314 13.36 -16.34 5.15
C CYS A 314 13.25 -15.30 6.28
N GLY A 315 12.29 -14.37 6.18
CA GLY A 315 12.07 -13.34 7.19
C GLY A 315 11.78 -13.92 8.58
N ARG A 316 11.03 -15.02 8.68
CA ARG A 316 10.77 -15.68 9.96
C ARG A 316 12.01 -16.34 10.55
N CYS A 317 12.83 -16.99 9.72
CA CYS A 317 14.09 -17.57 10.20
C CYS A 317 15.04 -16.47 10.66
N LEU A 318 15.07 -15.32 10.00
CA LEU A 318 15.86 -14.18 10.42
C LEU A 318 15.41 -13.66 11.80
N GLU A 319 14.10 -13.56 12.05
CA GLU A 319 13.56 -13.23 13.38
C GLU A 319 13.99 -14.26 14.43
N LEU A 320 13.80 -15.56 14.14
CA LEU A 320 14.20 -16.64 15.04
C LEU A 320 15.71 -16.62 15.33
N TYR A 321 16.53 -16.26 14.35
CA TYR A 321 17.97 -16.11 14.54
C TYR A 321 18.30 -14.93 15.48
N ILE A 322 17.64 -13.78 15.30
CA ILE A 322 17.80 -12.61 16.16
C ILE A 322 17.33 -12.90 17.60
N GLU A 323 16.27 -13.70 17.74
CA GLU A 323 15.76 -14.19 19.02
C GLU A 323 16.66 -15.27 19.67
N GLY A 324 17.64 -15.81 18.95
CA GLY A 324 18.53 -16.88 19.43
C GLY A 324 17.93 -18.29 19.36
N ASN A 325 16.80 -18.46 18.66
CA ASN A 325 16.08 -19.73 18.53
C ASN A 325 16.67 -20.66 17.45
N ILE A 326 17.42 -20.12 16.48
CA ILE A 326 18.11 -20.90 15.45
C ILE A 326 19.54 -20.40 15.23
N GLY A 327 20.41 -21.28 14.72
CA GLY A 327 21.80 -20.93 14.40
C GLY A 327 21.99 -20.36 12.98
N TRP A 328 23.11 -19.68 12.76
CA TRP A 328 23.49 -19.12 11.45
C TRP A 328 23.48 -20.15 10.31
N LYS A 329 23.92 -21.40 10.59
CA LYS A 329 23.95 -22.50 9.62
C LYS A 329 22.55 -22.89 9.12
N THR A 330 21.53 -22.70 9.95
CA THR A 330 20.12 -22.94 9.60
C THR A 330 19.56 -21.82 8.72
N LEU A 331 20.04 -20.58 8.90
CA LEU A 331 19.63 -19.43 8.11
C LEU A 331 20.24 -19.42 6.70
N HIS A 332 21.46 -19.96 6.56
CA HIS A 332 22.21 -20.04 5.31
C HIS A 332 22.79 -21.47 5.14
N PRO A 333 22.00 -22.43 4.65
CA PRO A 333 22.55 -23.73 4.26
C PRO A 333 23.59 -23.53 3.15
N ARG A 334 24.71 -24.27 3.20
CA ARG A 334 25.80 -24.15 2.22
C ARG A 334 25.28 -24.51 0.82
N GLU A 335 25.81 -23.86 -0.21
CA GLU A 335 25.39 -23.90 -1.63
C GLU A 335 25.37 -25.31 -2.29
N GLY A 336 25.67 -26.40 -1.57
CA GLY A 336 25.78 -27.76 -2.10
C GLY A 336 24.57 -28.69 -1.89
N GLU A 337 23.44 -28.22 -1.32
CA GLU A 337 22.26 -29.06 -1.05
C GLU A 337 20.99 -28.63 -1.85
N VAL A 338 21.09 -27.63 -2.73
CA VAL A 338 19.92 -27.05 -3.45
C VAL A 338 19.84 -27.47 -4.93
N GLU A 339 20.83 -28.21 -5.45
CA GLU A 339 20.90 -28.55 -6.88
C GLU A 339 19.81 -29.53 -7.37
N GLU A 340 19.14 -30.26 -6.47
CA GLU A 340 18.17 -31.30 -6.86
C GLU A 340 16.76 -30.76 -7.19
N SER A 341 16.43 -29.54 -6.74
CA SER A 341 15.10 -28.93 -7.00
C SER A 341 15.02 -28.15 -8.32
N LEU A 342 16.17 -27.83 -8.93
CA LEU A 342 16.25 -27.03 -10.17
C LEU A 342 15.81 -27.81 -11.41
N LEU A 343 16.12 -29.10 -11.47
CA LEU A 343 15.77 -29.96 -12.62
C LEU A 343 14.27 -30.27 -12.71
N LEU A 344 13.57 -30.31 -11.56
CA LEU A 344 12.12 -30.54 -11.51
C LEU A 344 11.31 -29.32 -11.96
N VAL A 345 11.77 -28.11 -11.61
CA VAL A 345 11.07 -26.88 -11.97
C VAL A 345 11.29 -26.51 -13.43
N GLU A 346 12.51 -26.68 -13.97
CA GLU A 346 12.78 -26.48 -15.41
C GLU A 346 12.06 -27.52 -16.29
N GLY A 347 11.91 -28.76 -15.82
CA GLY A 347 11.11 -29.80 -16.51
C GLY A 347 9.63 -29.44 -16.64
N LEU A 348 9.04 -28.82 -15.61
CA LEU A 348 7.65 -28.34 -15.64
C LEU A 348 7.46 -27.16 -16.60
N PHE A 349 8.47 -26.29 -16.75
CA PHE A 349 8.45 -25.19 -17.72
C PHE A 349 8.45 -25.65 -19.18
N VAL A 350 9.07 -26.80 -19.47
CA VAL A 350 9.08 -27.38 -20.83
C VAL A 350 7.76 -28.09 -21.14
N GLN A 351 7.22 -28.85 -20.19
CA GLN A 351 5.96 -29.58 -20.39
C GLN A 351 4.74 -28.66 -20.55
N GLU A 352 4.58 -27.64 -19.69
CA GLU A 352 3.45 -26.70 -19.81
C GLU A 352 3.51 -25.87 -21.10
N ALA A 353 4.73 -25.53 -21.58
CA ALA A 353 4.91 -24.78 -22.82
C ALA A 353 4.67 -25.63 -24.08
N GLU A 354 4.89 -26.95 -24.00
CA GLU A 354 4.58 -27.89 -25.08
C GLU A 354 3.09 -28.22 -25.16
N GLU A 355 2.40 -28.33 -24.02
CA GLU A 355 0.94 -28.51 -23.97
C GLU A 355 0.19 -27.29 -24.52
N ASP A 356 0.63 -26.07 -24.18
CA ASP A 356 0.06 -24.82 -24.71
C ASP A 356 0.30 -24.66 -26.23
N LYS A 357 1.41 -25.20 -26.74
CA LYS A 357 1.70 -25.24 -28.19
C LYS A 357 0.90 -26.31 -28.92
N LYS A 358 0.65 -27.48 -28.31
CA LYS A 358 -0.23 -28.52 -28.86
C LYS A 358 -1.69 -28.08 -28.90
N ALA A 359 -2.18 -27.43 -27.83
CA ALA A 359 -3.54 -26.87 -27.79
C ALA A 359 -3.78 -25.81 -28.88
N LYS A 360 -2.77 -24.98 -29.16
CA LYS A 360 -2.83 -23.99 -30.25
C LYS A 360 -2.73 -24.59 -31.65
N ARG A 361 -2.01 -25.70 -31.84
CA ARG A 361 -1.97 -26.41 -33.13
C ARG A 361 -3.29 -27.10 -33.46
N HIS A 362 -3.94 -27.75 -32.49
CA HIS A 362 -5.25 -28.39 -32.69
C HIS A 362 -6.40 -27.38 -32.96
N SER A 363 -6.27 -26.14 -32.49
CA SER A 363 -7.22 -25.05 -32.79
C SER A 363 -7.08 -24.45 -34.19
N LEU A 364 -5.94 -24.66 -34.86
CA LEU A 364 -5.69 -24.13 -36.22
C LEU A 364 -6.01 -25.17 -37.30
N ASP A 365 -5.95 -26.46 -37.00
CA ASP A 365 -6.27 -27.55 -37.94
C ASP A 365 -7.78 -27.88 -38.03
N SER A 366 -8.64 -27.30 -37.18
CA SER A 366 -10.09 -27.51 -37.20
C SER A 366 -10.87 -26.45 -38.00
N GLY A 367 -10.19 -25.49 -38.61
CA GLY A 367 -10.79 -24.41 -39.40
C GLY A 367 -10.61 -24.57 -40.91
N VAL A 368 -11.09 -25.67 -41.50
CA VAL A 368 -11.17 -25.81 -42.96
C VAL A 368 -12.53 -26.37 -43.40
N CYS A 369 -13.16 -25.60 -44.29
CA CYS A 369 -14.27 -25.90 -45.20
C CYS A 369 -15.69 -26.07 -44.63
N LEU A 370 -16.57 -25.12 -44.99
CA LEU A 370 -17.70 -25.38 -45.91
C LEU A 370 -18.20 -24.03 -46.50
N GLN A 371 -17.90 -23.83 -47.78
CA GLN A 371 -18.67 -22.99 -48.72
C GLN A 371 -19.44 -23.92 -49.65
N GLU A 372 -20.54 -23.39 -50.22
CA GLU A 372 -21.49 -23.97 -51.20
C GLU A 372 -22.60 -24.83 -50.55
N VAL A 373 -23.90 -24.56 -50.68
CA VAL A 373 -24.74 -23.98 -51.76
C VAL A 373 -25.78 -23.01 -51.20
#